data_AF-A0A9W9ZK73-F1
#
_entry.id   AF-A0A9W9ZK73-F1
#
_cell.length_a   1.000
_cell.length_b   1.000
_cell.length_c   1.000
_cell.angle_alpha   90.00
_cell.angle_beta   90.00
_cell.angle_gamma   90.00
#
_symmetry.space_group_name_H-M   'P 1'
#
loop_
_entity.id
_entity.type
_entity.pdbx_description
1 polymer ?
#
loop_
_entity_poly.entity_id
_entity_poly.type
_entity_poly.pdbx_seq_one_letter_code
_entity_poly.pdbx_strand_id
1 'polypeptide(L)'
;MTDSDWTVNISVQENVANGTVIFQAKATDEDSTNNSVITYTLLSSECKENFVIDASSGNITVTGNLDRETRKNVTTGHLVGSVNASDKDSYDNADIHYSISSVGNYDKFAINSSTGVIFTVTTLDTETVRNYVILVEANDTGNPSRVSTTLVTITATDVNDNTPEFVQRSFAVNISEASVIGTNTVCLSTTDRDSMQHAKIAYSITEGNVNDTFKVTVEGVVVLQRHLDRETVQLYNLTIVTENSGAIVSQSRDAAIVIINIVDVNDNSPVFERFLYSFSVIENVTTNHFVGSVKASDRDSYENVHMFYSIPSVSEKFEINASTGEIFTIGALDYETVHNHVIMVEARDSGNPPRMAATLVNIAITDVNDNSPEFVHRNSTVNISEASTLGTKIECLSTTDRDTMQHAQVFFNISKGNINNAFNVTNEGVVILQRYLDRETVSTYNLTIDAVDTNSYPLKSSKPAIVIIYVEDINDNLPQFNKNSYSAKVLENVPIGHIVINLTAQDKDSGSNGHVTYSLVDSPCDTDNVASEIFSINPTIGAITTSKKLKSSAPQVEYKFQVKASDNGIPSLESFTHVLITVEDANDSPPVFTVCNKLVTVQPRRAQTTLFSVSASDADHGSNANIT
;
A
#
# COMPACT_ATOMS: atom_id res chain seq x y z
N MET A 1 48.41 -130.83 16.45
CA MET A 1 47.11 -130.32 16.00
C MET A 1 47.39 -129.06 15.20
N THR A 2 47.32 -129.16 13.89
CA THR A 2 47.41 -128.01 12.98
C THR A 2 46.04 -127.35 12.94
N ASP A 3 45.85 -126.29 13.72
CA ASP A 3 44.67 -125.44 13.58
C ASP A 3 44.87 -124.59 12.33
N SER A 4 43.94 -124.68 11.40
CA SER A 4 44.01 -123.98 10.11
C SER A 4 43.04 -122.80 10.19
N ASP A 5 43.55 -121.62 10.50
CA ASP A 5 42.73 -120.41 10.50
C ASP A 5 42.21 -120.13 9.08
N TRP A 6 40.91 -120.29 8.87
CA TRP A 6 40.25 -119.99 7.60
C TRP A 6 39.50 -118.67 7.71
N THR A 7 39.77 -117.75 6.80
CA THR A 7 39.00 -116.51 6.65
C THR A 7 37.92 -116.72 5.60
N VAL A 8 36.66 -116.45 5.96
CA VAL A 8 35.51 -116.48 5.04
C VAL A 8 34.85 -115.10 5.05
N ASN A 9 34.68 -114.51 3.86
CA ASN A 9 33.97 -113.24 3.68
C ASN A 9 32.50 -113.50 3.35
N ILE A 10 31.61 -112.84 4.08
CA ILE A 10 30.16 -113.02 3.96
C ILE A 10 29.52 -111.65 3.89
N SER A 11 28.70 -111.45 2.87
CA SER A 11 27.93 -110.22 2.66
C SER A 11 26.47 -110.46 3.06
N VAL A 12 25.95 -109.63 3.96
CA VAL A 12 24.55 -109.60 4.39
C VAL A 12 23.95 -108.24 4.04
N GLN A 13 22.69 -108.20 3.62
CA GLN A 13 21.98 -106.95 3.38
C GLN A 13 21.55 -106.31 4.70
N GLU A 14 21.59 -104.99 4.76
CA GLU A 14 21.04 -104.20 5.88
C GLU A 14 19.55 -104.47 6.08
N ASN A 15 19.03 -104.21 7.29
CA ASN A 15 17.64 -104.41 7.67
C ASN A 15 17.10 -105.86 7.55
N VAL A 16 18.00 -106.84 7.50
CA VAL A 16 17.65 -108.26 7.58
C VAL A 16 16.95 -108.57 8.91
N ALA A 17 15.91 -109.40 8.86
CA ALA A 17 15.13 -109.75 10.04
C ALA A 17 15.99 -110.48 11.08
N ASN A 18 15.78 -110.13 12.36
CA ASN A 18 16.41 -110.81 13.49
C ASN A 18 16.09 -112.32 13.45
N GLY A 19 17.11 -113.16 13.65
CA GLY A 19 17.03 -114.61 13.53
C GLY A 19 17.41 -115.18 12.15
N THR A 20 17.75 -114.34 11.17
CA THR A 20 18.24 -114.80 9.86
C THR A 20 19.62 -115.42 9.98
N VAL A 21 19.79 -116.66 9.52
CA VAL A 21 21.09 -117.36 9.48
C VAL A 21 21.89 -116.84 8.30
N ILE A 22 23.06 -116.25 8.57
CA ILE A 22 23.95 -115.67 7.54
C ILE A 22 25.12 -116.59 7.21
N PHE A 23 25.44 -117.51 8.12
CA PHE A 23 26.51 -118.48 7.95
C PHE A 23 26.33 -119.68 8.87
N GLN A 24 26.95 -120.80 8.53
CA GLN A 24 27.10 -121.92 9.44
C GLN A 24 28.59 -122.29 9.53
N ALA A 25 29.17 -122.08 10.71
CA ALA A 25 30.49 -122.60 11.03
C ALA A 25 30.41 -124.12 11.15
N LYS A 26 31.37 -124.83 10.55
CA LYS A 26 31.51 -126.28 10.64
C LYS A 26 32.94 -126.63 11.01
N ALA A 27 33.10 -127.37 12.09
CA ALA A 27 34.34 -128.01 12.49
C ALA A 27 34.14 -129.53 12.54
N THR A 28 35.21 -130.28 12.30
CA THR A 28 35.24 -131.74 12.38
C THR A 28 36.39 -132.15 13.29
N ASP A 29 36.11 -133.02 14.26
CA ASP A 29 37.10 -133.66 15.12
C ASP A 29 37.47 -135.02 14.52
N GLU A 30 38.76 -135.24 14.23
CA GLU A 30 39.24 -136.45 13.52
C GLU A 30 39.18 -137.73 14.38
N ASP A 31 39.00 -137.64 15.71
CA ASP A 31 38.99 -138.80 16.64
C ASP A 31 37.56 -139.31 16.98
N SER A 32 36.69 -139.45 15.98
CA SER A 32 35.27 -139.75 16.12
C SER A 32 34.95 -141.04 16.90
N THR A 33 34.73 -140.92 18.22
CA THR A 33 34.01 -141.89 19.04
C THR A 33 32.95 -141.13 19.86
N ASN A 34 31.67 -141.48 19.65
CA ASN A 34 30.38 -141.03 20.22
C ASN A 34 30.28 -140.12 21.49
N ASN A 35 31.18 -139.15 21.72
CA ASN A 35 31.05 -138.15 22.79
C ASN A 35 31.93 -136.87 22.64
N SER A 36 32.46 -136.53 21.45
CA SER A 36 33.09 -135.21 21.24
C SER A 36 32.03 -134.15 20.90
N VAL A 37 31.69 -133.30 21.89
CA VAL A 37 30.78 -132.17 21.69
C VAL A 37 31.56 -130.98 21.16
N ILE A 38 31.50 -130.73 19.86
CA ILE A 38 32.02 -129.51 19.25
C ILE A 38 31.11 -128.35 19.65
N THR A 39 31.69 -127.30 20.24
CA THR A 39 30.97 -126.09 20.61
C THR A 39 31.53 -124.86 19.91
N TYR A 40 30.64 -123.98 19.44
CA TYR A 40 31.01 -122.76 18.72
C TYR A 40 30.81 -121.51 19.59
N THR A 41 31.71 -120.53 19.50
CA THR A 41 31.61 -119.26 20.25
C THR A 41 32.21 -118.11 19.45
N LEU A 42 31.54 -116.95 19.47
CA LEU A 42 32.08 -115.70 18.92
C LEU A 42 33.07 -115.08 19.90
N LEU A 43 34.30 -114.80 19.44
CA LEU A 43 35.35 -114.23 20.29
C LEU A 43 35.31 -112.69 20.37
N SER A 44 34.92 -112.01 19.28
CA SER A 44 34.86 -110.54 19.24
C SER A 44 33.67 -110.00 20.04
N SER A 45 33.95 -109.12 21.00
CA SER A 45 32.93 -108.40 21.78
C SER A 45 32.06 -107.49 20.92
N GLU A 46 32.63 -106.89 19.87
CA GLU A 46 31.89 -106.03 18.92
C GLU A 46 30.93 -106.84 18.04
N CYS A 47 31.26 -108.09 17.72
CA CYS A 47 30.38 -108.96 16.94
C CYS A 47 29.17 -109.46 17.74
N LYS A 48 29.27 -109.60 19.07
CA LYS A 48 28.19 -110.09 19.95
C LYS A 48 27.00 -109.15 20.06
N GLU A 49 27.17 -107.87 19.69
CA GLU A 49 26.07 -106.91 19.66
C GLU A 49 25.11 -107.16 18.49
N ASN A 50 25.64 -107.61 17.35
CA ASN A 50 24.88 -107.71 16.10
C ASN A 50 24.66 -109.15 15.61
N PHE A 51 25.44 -110.11 16.12
CA PHE A 51 25.35 -111.53 15.75
C PHE A 51 25.46 -112.46 16.97
N VAL A 52 24.77 -113.60 16.87
CA VAL A 52 24.89 -114.73 17.80
C VAL A 52 25.29 -115.98 17.03
N ILE A 53 26.05 -116.87 17.66
CA ILE A 53 26.31 -118.20 17.13
C ILE A 53 25.67 -119.26 18.04
N ASP A 54 24.94 -120.20 17.43
CA ASP A 54 24.40 -121.34 18.16
C ASP A 54 25.52 -122.34 18.49
N ALA A 55 25.70 -122.59 19.78
CA ALA A 55 26.83 -123.38 20.28
C ALA A 55 26.81 -124.85 19.81
N SER A 56 25.66 -125.39 19.39
CA SER A 56 25.51 -126.80 18.98
C SER A 56 25.51 -127.01 17.47
N SER A 57 25.00 -126.04 16.71
CA SER A 57 24.81 -126.14 15.26
C SER A 57 25.78 -125.28 14.44
N GLY A 58 26.47 -124.33 15.07
CA GLY A 58 27.42 -123.42 14.41
C GLY A 58 26.75 -122.34 13.56
N ASN A 59 25.42 -122.22 13.57
CA ASN A 59 24.70 -121.19 12.83
C ASN A 59 24.94 -119.80 13.42
N ILE A 60 25.40 -118.86 12.61
CA ILE A 60 25.52 -117.44 12.95
C ILE A 60 24.25 -116.74 12.48
N THR A 61 23.51 -116.16 13.43
CA THR A 61 22.27 -115.42 13.21
C THR A 61 22.43 -113.94 13.54
N VAL A 62 21.72 -113.11 12.79
CA VAL A 62 21.62 -111.67 13.07
C VAL A 62 20.74 -111.44 14.29
N THR A 63 21.24 -110.71 15.29
CA THR A 63 20.50 -110.36 16.52
C THR A 63 20.30 -108.86 16.74
N GLY A 64 21.10 -108.02 16.10
CA GLY A 64 20.99 -106.56 16.11
C GLY A 64 20.39 -106.00 14.82
N ASN A 65 19.90 -104.75 14.85
CA ASN A 65 19.48 -104.06 13.64
C ASN A 65 20.71 -103.64 12.83
N LEU A 66 21.02 -104.39 11.77
CA LEU A 66 22.09 -104.05 10.84
C LEU A 66 21.65 -102.86 9.98
N ASP A 67 21.95 -101.64 10.44
CA ASP A 67 21.68 -100.39 9.75
C ASP A 67 23.00 -99.77 9.26
N ARG A 68 23.24 -99.80 7.94
CA ARG A 68 24.50 -99.35 7.33
C ARG A 68 24.67 -97.84 7.45
N GLU A 69 23.57 -97.10 7.56
CA GLU A 69 23.50 -95.65 7.61
C GLU A 69 23.94 -95.08 8.98
N THR A 70 24.09 -95.93 10.00
CA THR A 70 24.60 -95.54 11.33
C THR A 70 26.12 -95.66 11.50
N ARG A 71 26.88 -95.97 10.45
CA ARG A 71 28.33 -95.68 10.45
C ARG A 71 28.51 -94.17 10.67
N LYS A 72 29.12 -93.79 11.81
CA LYS A 72 29.62 -92.44 12.04
C LYS A 72 30.48 -92.02 10.85
N ASN A 73 29.89 -91.29 9.91
CA ASN A 73 30.63 -90.50 8.95
C ASN A 73 31.36 -89.43 9.75
N VAL A 74 32.64 -89.65 9.99
CA VAL A 74 33.56 -88.54 10.25
C VAL A 74 33.56 -87.72 8.97
N THR A 75 32.78 -86.65 8.93
CA THR A 75 33.03 -85.56 7.99
C THR A 75 34.43 -85.05 8.31
N THR A 76 35.44 -85.57 7.61
CA THR A 76 36.76 -84.94 7.54
C THR A 76 36.53 -83.49 7.15
N GLY A 77 36.93 -82.53 7.98
CA GLY A 77 36.85 -81.13 7.63
C GLY A 77 37.78 -80.77 6.47
N HIS A 78 38.06 -79.49 6.28
CA HIS A 78 38.81 -79.04 5.12
C HIS A 78 40.23 -79.60 5.15
N LEU A 79 40.72 -80.10 4.01
CA LEU A 79 42.11 -80.55 3.86
C LEU A 79 43.04 -79.35 4.08
N VAL A 80 43.88 -79.42 5.10
CA VAL A 80 44.87 -78.38 5.40
C VAL A 80 46.19 -78.64 4.67
N GLY A 81 46.61 -79.91 4.64
CA GLY A 81 47.87 -80.34 4.04
C GLY A 81 48.27 -81.73 4.53
N SER A 82 49.52 -82.15 4.30
CA SER A 82 50.04 -83.41 4.80
C SER A 82 51.47 -83.26 5.26
N VAL A 83 51.84 -83.99 6.32
CA VAL A 83 53.24 -84.19 6.70
C VAL A 83 53.71 -85.56 6.24
N ASN A 84 55.01 -85.70 5.99
CA ASN A 84 55.61 -86.97 5.66
C ASN A 84 56.89 -87.16 6.48
N ALA A 85 57.03 -88.33 7.09
CA ALA A 85 58.22 -88.80 7.77
C ALA A 85 58.74 -90.05 7.05
N SER A 86 60.04 -90.29 7.13
CA SER A 86 60.68 -91.45 6.52
C SER A 86 61.51 -92.20 7.55
N ASP A 87 61.25 -93.49 7.70
CA ASP A 87 62.06 -94.41 8.49
C ASP A 87 62.98 -95.21 7.57
N LYS A 88 64.22 -95.48 8.01
CA LYS A 88 65.22 -96.23 7.24
C LYS A 88 65.18 -97.74 7.51
N ASP A 89 64.37 -98.18 8.48
CA ASP A 89 64.27 -99.58 8.87
C ASP A 89 63.39 -100.38 7.87
N SER A 90 63.02 -101.62 8.20
CA SER A 90 62.23 -102.50 7.31
C SER A 90 61.13 -103.23 8.08
N TYR A 91 60.04 -103.59 7.39
CA TYR A 91 58.84 -104.22 7.96
C TYR A 91 58.19 -103.36 9.06
N ASP A 92 57.73 -103.95 10.17
CA ASP A 92 57.00 -103.25 11.24
C ASP A 92 57.79 -102.08 11.85
N ASN A 93 59.13 -102.16 11.86
CA ASN A 93 59.99 -101.05 12.34
C ASN A 93 60.04 -99.86 11.36
N ALA A 94 59.50 -99.99 10.15
CA ALA A 94 59.39 -98.90 9.17
C ALA A 94 57.97 -98.37 9.00
N ASP A 95 56.96 -99.00 9.63
CA ASP A 95 55.57 -98.54 9.56
C ASP A 95 55.36 -97.36 10.50
N ILE A 96 54.95 -96.22 9.96
CA ILE A 96 54.88 -94.93 10.66
C ILE A 96 53.42 -94.55 10.91
N HIS A 97 53.09 -94.27 12.18
CA HIS A 97 51.83 -93.67 12.56
C HIS A 97 51.98 -92.23 13.00
N TYR A 98 51.14 -91.36 12.43
CA TYR A 98 51.09 -89.94 12.74
C TYR A 98 50.05 -89.63 13.81
N SER A 99 50.39 -88.75 14.75
CA SER A 99 49.47 -88.17 15.73
C SER A 99 49.75 -86.69 15.96
N ILE A 100 48.74 -85.93 16.36
CA ILE A 100 48.93 -84.56 16.85
C ILE A 100 49.05 -84.64 18.37
N SER A 101 50.17 -84.12 18.92
CA SER A 101 50.40 -84.03 20.36
C SER A 101 49.35 -83.13 21.01
N SER A 102 49.01 -83.34 22.29
CA SER A 102 48.06 -82.49 23.04
C SER A 102 48.62 -81.10 23.40
N VAL A 103 49.55 -80.61 22.60
CA VAL A 103 50.29 -79.35 22.77
C VAL A 103 49.97 -78.43 21.58
N GLY A 104 49.65 -77.17 21.88
CA GLY A 104 49.28 -76.18 20.87
C GLY A 104 47.79 -76.22 20.52
N ASN A 105 47.43 -75.94 19.27
CA ASN A 105 46.04 -75.84 18.79
C ASN A 105 45.46 -77.19 18.34
N TYR A 106 45.77 -78.26 19.06
CA TYR A 106 45.46 -79.65 18.67
C TYR A 106 43.95 -79.94 18.57
N ASP A 107 43.10 -79.18 19.26
CA ASP A 107 41.64 -79.36 19.27
C ASP A 107 40.96 -78.91 17.97
N LYS A 108 41.67 -78.15 17.12
CA LYS A 108 41.14 -77.62 15.84
C LYS A 108 41.47 -78.50 14.63
N PHE A 109 42.38 -79.46 14.78
CA PHE A 109 42.91 -80.24 13.66
C PHE A 109 42.95 -81.73 14.00
N ALA A 110 42.68 -82.56 13.00
CA ALA A 110 42.84 -84.00 13.06
C ALA A 110 43.86 -84.44 12.01
N ILE A 111 44.65 -85.46 12.31
CA ILE A 111 45.58 -86.07 11.35
C ILE A 111 45.19 -87.52 11.09
N ASN A 112 45.23 -87.94 9.83
CA ASN A 112 45.09 -89.33 9.48
C ASN A 112 46.38 -90.08 9.85
N SER A 113 46.25 -91.09 10.71
CA SER A 113 47.39 -91.79 11.29
C SER A 113 48.23 -92.58 10.29
N SER A 114 47.68 -92.98 9.14
CA SER A 114 48.41 -93.76 8.13
C SER A 114 48.95 -92.90 6.98
N THR A 115 48.38 -91.72 6.75
CA THR A 115 48.74 -90.88 5.57
C THR A 115 49.39 -89.56 5.93
N GLY A 116 49.36 -89.14 7.20
CA GLY A 116 49.90 -87.85 7.65
C GLY A 116 49.08 -86.64 7.16
N VAL A 117 47.90 -86.87 6.58
CA VAL A 117 47.02 -85.81 6.06
C VAL A 117 46.25 -85.13 7.20
N ILE A 118 46.31 -83.80 7.26
CA ILE A 118 45.71 -82.96 8.30
C ILE A 118 44.41 -82.34 7.76
N PHE A 119 43.36 -82.42 8.57
CA PHE A 119 42.04 -81.84 8.31
C PHE A 119 41.62 -80.92 9.45
N THR A 120 40.81 -79.91 9.15
CA THR A 120 40.14 -79.15 10.21
C THR A 120 39.07 -80.00 10.90
N VAL A 121 38.82 -79.74 12.18
CA VAL A 121 37.72 -80.35 12.95
C VAL A 121 36.59 -79.35 13.17
N THR A 122 36.92 -78.05 13.11
CA THR A 122 35.97 -76.94 13.24
C THR A 122 36.23 -75.90 12.16
N THR A 123 35.33 -74.93 12.02
CA THR A 123 35.62 -73.69 11.29
C THR A 123 36.75 -72.92 11.98
N LEU A 124 37.54 -72.20 11.20
CA LEU A 124 38.58 -71.29 11.68
C LEU A 124 38.09 -69.86 11.48
N ASP A 125 38.50 -68.96 12.36
CA ASP A 125 38.10 -67.55 12.39
C ASP A 125 39.38 -66.71 12.54
N THR A 126 39.72 -65.97 11.49
CA THR A 126 40.97 -65.23 11.36
C THR A 126 41.02 -63.99 12.26
N GLU A 127 39.85 -63.45 12.62
CA GLU A 127 39.67 -62.23 13.40
C GLU A 127 39.93 -62.51 14.88
N THR A 128 39.76 -63.78 15.29
CA THR A 128 40.14 -64.25 16.62
C THR A 128 41.57 -64.81 16.65
N VAL A 129 41.92 -65.73 15.73
CA VAL A 129 43.26 -66.36 15.71
C VAL A 129 43.74 -66.59 14.27
N ARG A 130 44.87 -65.97 13.91
CA ARG A 130 45.42 -66.03 12.54
C ARG A 130 46.39 -67.19 12.27
N ASN A 131 47.20 -67.54 13.28
CA ASN A 131 48.23 -68.57 13.15
C ASN A 131 48.03 -69.63 14.21
N TYR A 132 47.86 -70.86 13.76
CA TYR A 132 47.77 -72.03 14.61
C TYR A 132 49.08 -72.80 14.56
N VAL A 133 49.51 -73.33 15.70
CA VAL A 133 50.71 -74.17 15.78
C VAL A 133 50.31 -75.50 16.40
N ILE A 134 50.58 -76.58 15.68
CA ILE A 134 50.39 -77.95 16.16
C ILE A 134 51.74 -78.69 16.15
N LEU A 135 51.96 -79.54 17.14
CA LEU A 135 53.10 -80.45 17.18
C LEU A 135 52.66 -81.81 16.65
N VAL A 136 53.22 -82.22 15.51
CA VAL A 136 52.94 -83.54 14.92
C VAL A 136 54.04 -84.51 15.32
N GLU A 137 53.63 -85.69 15.75
CA GLU A 137 54.49 -86.80 16.15
C GLU A 137 54.36 -87.93 15.13
N ALA A 138 55.49 -88.52 14.75
CA ALA A 138 55.57 -89.70 13.89
C ALA A 138 56.25 -90.82 14.70
N ASN A 139 55.52 -91.90 14.92
CA ASN A 139 55.95 -93.06 15.71
C ASN A 139 56.12 -94.28 14.80
N ASP A 140 57.24 -94.99 14.90
CA ASP A 140 57.35 -96.33 14.30
C ASP A 140 56.54 -97.37 15.11
N THR A 141 56.18 -98.51 14.51
CA THR A 141 55.50 -99.62 15.24
C THR A 141 56.47 -100.59 15.92
N GLY A 142 57.75 -100.22 16.04
CA GLY A 142 58.78 -101.04 16.65
C GLY A 142 58.60 -101.20 18.17
N ASN A 143 59.26 -102.22 18.74
CA ASN A 143 59.33 -102.42 20.18
C ASN A 143 60.81 -102.39 20.65
N PRO A 144 61.29 -101.29 21.26
CA PRO A 144 60.57 -100.07 21.65
C PRO A 144 60.32 -99.11 20.48
N SER A 145 59.18 -98.39 20.53
CA SER A 145 58.81 -97.42 19.49
C SER A 145 59.65 -96.14 19.59
N ARG A 146 60.10 -95.59 18.46
CA ARG A 146 60.81 -94.31 18.38
C ARG A 146 59.91 -93.22 17.79
N VAL A 147 60.05 -92.02 18.35
CA VAL A 147 59.26 -90.83 17.98
C VAL A 147 60.13 -89.75 17.36
N SER A 148 59.65 -89.14 16.28
CA SER A 148 60.13 -87.86 15.75
C SER A 148 59.01 -86.83 15.80
N THR A 149 59.32 -85.59 16.13
CA THR A 149 58.32 -84.51 16.22
C THR A 149 58.66 -83.34 15.32
N THR A 150 57.64 -82.67 14.79
CA THR A 150 57.79 -81.44 13.99
C THR A 150 56.68 -80.44 14.33
N LEU A 151 57.03 -79.15 14.33
CA LEU A 151 56.05 -78.08 14.44
C LEU A 151 55.46 -77.79 13.05
N VAL A 152 54.13 -77.77 12.98
CA VAL A 152 53.40 -77.34 11.79
C VAL A 152 52.70 -76.03 12.12
N THR A 153 53.07 -74.97 11.41
CA THR A 153 52.40 -73.68 11.49
C THR A 153 51.35 -73.59 10.38
N ILE A 154 50.10 -73.42 10.77
CA ILE A 154 48.96 -73.29 9.87
C ILE A 154 48.51 -71.83 9.94
N THR A 155 48.67 -71.11 8.84
CA THR A 155 48.19 -69.74 8.70
C THR A 155 46.84 -69.77 8.00
N ALA A 156 45.79 -69.35 8.69
CA ALA A 156 44.48 -69.19 8.09
C ALA A 156 44.49 -67.94 7.18
N THR A 157 43.94 -68.08 5.98
CA THR A 157 43.72 -66.96 5.07
C THR A 157 42.38 -66.32 5.37
N ASP A 158 42.41 -65.01 5.54
CA ASP A 158 41.26 -64.16 5.78
C ASP A 158 40.19 -64.30 4.68
N VAL A 159 38.92 -64.25 5.07
CA VAL A 159 37.75 -64.26 4.18
C VAL A 159 36.89 -63.05 4.51
N ASN A 160 36.14 -62.53 3.53
CA ASN A 160 35.30 -61.34 3.74
C ASN A 160 33.99 -61.69 4.46
N ASP A 161 34.05 -62.00 5.75
CA ASP A 161 32.90 -62.37 6.58
C ASP A 161 32.52 -61.32 7.62
N ASN A 162 33.26 -60.22 7.75
CA ASN A 162 32.83 -59.03 8.48
C ASN A 162 32.38 -57.92 7.53
N THR A 163 31.49 -57.06 8.04
CA THR A 163 30.95 -55.92 7.29
C THR A 163 31.47 -54.61 7.86
N PRO A 164 31.80 -53.60 7.02
CA PRO A 164 32.21 -52.30 7.49
C PRO A 164 31.08 -51.67 8.31
N GLU A 165 31.37 -51.32 9.55
CA GLU A 165 30.41 -50.69 10.47
C GLU A 165 30.77 -49.21 10.67
N PHE A 166 29.77 -48.34 10.57
CA PHE A 166 29.95 -46.94 10.95
C PHE A 166 30.07 -46.81 12.47
N VAL A 167 31.08 -46.05 12.92
CA VAL A 167 31.26 -45.72 14.34
C VAL A 167 30.07 -44.90 14.87
N GLN A 168 29.43 -44.11 14.00
CA GLN A 168 28.23 -43.31 14.32
C GLN A 168 27.17 -43.48 13.24
N ARG A 169 25.90 -43.56 13.65
CA ARG A 169 24.76 -43.76 12.75
C ARG A 169 24.21 -42.47 12.14
N SER A 170 24.51 -41.32 12.74
CA SER A 170 24.07 -40.02 12.25
C SER A 170 25.14 -38.96 12.45
N PHE A 171 25.27 -38.09 11.45
CA PHE A 171 26.15 -36.94 11.45
C PHE A 171 25.32 -35.71 11.13
N ALA A 172 25.53 -34.63 11.88
CA ALA A 172 24.89 -33.34 11.61
C ALA A 172 25.96 -32.27 11.47
N VAL A 173 25.93 -31.53 10.37
CA VAL A 173 26.92 -30.52 10.05
C VAL A 173 26.26 -29.32 9.37
N ASN A 174 26.83 -28.14 9.62
CA ASN A 174 26.41 -26.90 9.02
C ASN A 174 27.47 -26.46 8.02
N ILE A 175 27.05 -26.14 6.78
CA ILE A 175 27.94 -25.62 5.73
C ILE A 175 27.34 -24.32 5.18
N SER A 176 28.15 -23.28 5.03
CA SER A 176 27.70 -22.02 4.44
C SER A 176 27.47 -22.20 2.95
N GLU A 177 26.44 -21.58 2.37
CA GLU A 177 26.22 -21.63 0.92
C GLU A 177 27.32 -20.94 0.11
N ALA A 178 28.05 -19.99 0.72
CA ALA A 178 29.25 -19.38 0.13
C ALA A 178 30.47 -20.32 0.12
N SER A 179 30.34 -21.56 0.59
CA SER A 179 31.44 -22.53 0.57
C SER A 179 31.85 -22.86 -0.85
N VAL A 180 33.16 -22.89 -1.09
CA VAL A 180 33.73 -23.20 -2.41
C VAL A 180 33.66 -24.69 -2.69
N ILE A 181 33.55 -25.04 -3.96
CA ILE A 181 33.65 -26.44 -4.42
C ILE A 181 34.96 -27.05 -3.93
N GLY A 182 34.90 -28.27 -3.41
CA GLY A 182 36.03 -28.98 -2.80
C GLY A 182 36.10 -28.86 -1.28
N THR A 183 35.18 -28.12 -0.64
CA THR A 183 35.10 -28.02 0.83
C THR A 183 34.79 -29.39 1.44
N ASN A 184 35.61 -29.81 2.40
CA ASN A 184 35.36 -31.01 3.20
C ASN A 184 34.30 -30.71 4.25
N THR A 185 33.17 -31.42 4.22
CA THR A 185 32.03 -31.16 5.10
C THR A 185 32.10 -31.98 6.37
N VAL A 186 32.20 -33.31 6.25
CA VAL A 186 32.26 -34.23 7.39
C VAL A 186 33.13 -35.43 7.05
N CYS A 187 33.89 -35.90 8.03
CA CYS A 187 34.67 -37.13 7.95
C CYS A 187 33.89 -38.26 8.61
N LEU A 188 33.55 -39.28 7.82
CA LEU A 188 32.91 -40.49 8.28
C LEU A 188 33.98 -41.43 8.85
N SER A 189 33.63 -42.12 9.93
CA SER A 189 34.52 -43.09 10.56
C SER A 189 33.84 -44.45 10.53
N THR A 190 34.51 -45.42 9.93
CA THR A 190 34.04 -46.80 9.79
C THR A 190 35.15 -47.77 10.17
N THR A 191 34.76 -48.93 10.68
CA THR A 191 35.69 -49.99 11.05
C THR A 191 35.28 -51.30 10.39
N ASP A 192 36.25 -52.04 9.89
CA ASP A 192 36.08 -53.41 9.44
C ASP A 192 37.09 -54.29 10.19
N ARG A 193 36.66 -55.49 10.60
CA ARG A 193 37.49 -56.42 11.37
C ARG A 193 38.32 -57.34 10.49
N ASP A 194 37.96 -57.48 9.21
CA ASP A 194 38.70 -58.28 8.23
C ASP A 194 40.11 -57.72 8.01
N SER A 195 40.94 -58.42 7.23
CA SER A 195 42.32 -58.03 6.98
C SER A 195 42.60 -57.60 5.53
N MET A 196 43.64 -56.77 5.35
CA MET A 196 44.21 -56.42 4.05
C MET A 196 43.20 -55.88 3.02
N GLN A 197 42.84 -56.69 2.02
CA GLN A 197 41.95 -56.29 0.92
C GLN A 197 40.48 -56.38 1.30
N HIS A 198 40.11 -57.31 2.20
CA HIS A 198 38.73 -57.47 2.68
C HIS A 198 38.36 -56.33 3.64
N ALA A 199 39.35 -55.81 4.39
CA ALA A 199 39.20 -54.61 5.22
C ALA A 199 39.05 -53.28 4.45
N LYS A 200 39.18 -53.26 3.12
CA LYS A 200 39.10 -52.01 2.34
C LYS A 200 37.65 -51.58 2.19
N ILE A 201 37.36 -50.36 2.60
CA ILE A 201 35.99 -49.82 2.64
C ILE A 201 35.75 -48.93 1.42
N ALA A 202 34.62 -49.12 0.75
CA ALA A 202 34.10 -48.23 -0.27
C ALA A 202 32.84 -47.51 0.26
N TYR A 203 32.77 -46.20 0.01
CA TYR A 203 31.63 -45.37 0.40
C TYR A 203 30.82 -44.99 -0.83
N SER A 204 29.50 -44.98 -0.70
CA SER A 204 28.59 -44.49 -1.74
C SER A 204 27.43 -43.71 -1.12
N ILE A 205 27.02 -42.62 -1.78
CA ILE A 205 25.81 -41.89 -1.40
C ILE A 205 24.65 -42.48 -2.21
N THR A 206 23.66 -43.06 -1.55
CA THR A 206 22.57 -43.79 -2.21
C THR A 206 21.29 -42.96 -2.30
N GLU A 207 21.07 -42.02 -1.38
CA GLU A 207 19.86 -41.20 -1.32
C GLU A 207 20.16 -39.77 -0.84
N GLY A 208 19.23 -38.85 -1.10
CA GLY A 208 19.26 -37.48 -0.58
C GLY A 208 20.22 -36.50 -1.26
N ASN A 209 21.04 -36.97 -2.21
CA ASN A 209 22.02 -36.15 -2.92
C ASN A 209 21.44 -35.50 -4.18
N VAL A 210 20.63 -34.46 -3.99
CA VAL A 210 20.04 -33.71 -5.11
C VAL A 210 21.15 -33.19 -6.03
N ASN A 211 21.00 -33.38 -7.35
CA ASN A 211 21.93 -32.92 -8.39
C ASN A 211 23.39 -33.37 -8.24
N ASP A 212 23.68 -34.43 -7.49
CA ASP A 212 25.06 -34.86 -7.17
C ASP A 212 25.89 -33.71 -6.55
N THR A 213 25.27 -32.93 -5.65
CA THR A 213 25.90 -31.77 -4.99
C THR A 213 27.08 -32.17 -4.11
N PHE A 214 27.03 -33.36 -3.49
CA PHE A 214 28.10 -33.89 -2.68
C PHE A 214 28.70 -35.16 -3.29
N LYS A 215 29.96 -35.43 -2.97
CA LYS A 215 30.61 -36.73 -3.18
C LYS A 215 31.23 -37.22 -1.89
N VAL A 216 31.44 -38.52 -1.78
CA VAL A 216 32.21 -39.13 -0.69
C VAL A 216 33.52 -39.67 -1.25
N THR A 217 34.62 -39.37 -0.58
CA THR A 217 35.97 -39.82 -0.93
C THR A 217 36.22 -41.24 -0.43
N VAL A 218 37.32 -41.87 -0.89
CA VAL A 218 37.69 -43.21 -0.44
C VAL A 218 38.16 -43.22 1.02
N GLU A 219 38.56 -42.06 1.56
CA GLU A 219 38.89 -41.85 2.97
C GLU A 219 37.65 -41.57 3.84
N GLY A 220 36.44 -41.63 3.29
CA GLY A 220 35.20 -41.38 4.03
C GLY A 220 34.88 -39.90 4.25
N VAL A 221 35.53 -38.98 3.54
CA VAL A 221 35.23 -37.54 3.64
C VAL A 221 34.14 -37.15 2.64
N VAL A 222 33.05 -36.56 3.12
CA VAL A 222 32.02 -35.93 2.28
C VAL A 222 32.52 -34.56 1.82
N VAL A 223 32.52 -34.32 0.51
CA VAL A 223 33.10 -33.14 -0.13
C VAL A 223 32.06 -32.47 -1.02
N LEU A 224 31.99 -31.15 -0.96
CA LEU A 224 31.15 -30.35 -1.82
C LEU A 224 31.62 -30.40 -3.29
N GLN A 225 30.74 -30.75 -4.21
CA GLN A 225 31.04 -30.86 -5.65
C GLN A 225 30.36 -29.79 -6.51
N ARG A 226 29.28 -29.17 -6.01
CA ARG A 226 28.56 -28.09 -6.70
C ARG A 226 28.35 -26.89 -5.78
N HIS A 227 28.05 -25.73 -6.36
CA HIS A 227 27.64 -24.58 -5.58
C HIS A 227 26.34 -24.87 -4.82
N LEU A 228 26.27 -24.34 -3.61
CA LEU A 228 25.10 -24.40 -2.76
C LEU A 228 24.26 -23.15 -2.99
N ASP A 229 22.96 -23.30 -2.80
CA ASP A 229 21.95 -22.24 -2.84
C ASP A 229 20.89 -22.64 -1.83
N ARG A 230 20.86 -21.93 -0.70
CA ARG A 230 19.97 -22.22 0.43
C ARG A 230 18.53 -21.89 0.08
N GLU A 231 18.29 -20.85 -0.72
CA GLU A 231 16.97 -20.43 -1.21
C GLU A 231 16.31 -21.54 -2.04
N THR A 232 17.12 -22.40 -2.67
CA THR A 232 16.64 -23.57 -3.40
C THR A 232 16.61 -24.83 -2.52
N VAL A 233 17.69 -25.18 -1.81
CA VAL A 233 17.78 -26.39 -0.96
C VAL A 233 18.46 -26.07 0.37
N GLN A 234 17.67 -25.98 1.43
CA GLN A 234 18.14 -25.67 2.80
C GLN A 234 18.75 -26.85 3.56
N LEU A 235 18.44 -28.09 3.16
CA LEU A 235 18.79 -29.30 3.91
C LEU A 235 19.05 -30.47 2.96
N TYR A 236 20.20 -31.12 3.15
CA TYR A 236 20.49 -32.41 2.52
C TYR A 236 20.47 -33.50 3.58
N ASN A 237 19.71 -34.56 3.33
CA ASN A 237 19.63 -35.73 4.20
C ASN A 237 20.22 -36.93 3.44
N LEU A 238 21.54 -37.07 3.48
CA LEU A 238 22.27 -38.06 2.69
C LEU A 238 22.25 -39.41 3.38
N THR A 239 21.86 -40.46 2.67
CA THR A 239 22.09 -41.85 3.10
C THR A 239 23.41 -42.31 2.50
N ILE A 240 24.40 -42.60 3.36
CA ILE A 240 25.71 -43.10 2.94
C ILE A 240 25.83 -44.55 3.34
N VAL A 241 26.21 -45.38 2.37
CA VAL A 241 26.36 -46.83 2.53
C VAL A 241 27.83 -47.21 2.36
N THR A 242 28.30 -48.11 3.22
CA THR A 242 29.63 -48.72 3.15
C THR A 242 29.56 -50.16 2.67
N GLU A 243 30.56 -50.58 1.88
CA GLU A 243 30.74 -51.95 1.42
C GLU A 243 32.22 -52.31 1.33
N ASN A 244 32.56 -53.61 1.46
CA ASN A 244 33.93 -54.08 1.24
C ASN A 244 34.30 -53.94 -0.25
N SER A 245 35.46 -53.37 -0.53
CA SER A 245 35.94 -53.11 -1.88
C SER A 245 36.19 -54.42 -2.63
N GLY A 246 35.33 -54.72 -3.62
CA GLY A 246 35.43 -55.92 -4.45
C GLY A 246 34.57 -57.11 -3.99
N ALA A 247 33.65 -56.93 -3.04
CA ALA A 247 32.69 -57.95 -2.66
C ALA A 247 31.75 -58.32 -3.83
N ILE A 248 31.72 -59.59 -4.21
CA ILE A 248 30.88 -60.14 -5.29
C ILE A 248 29.47 -60.52 -4.77
N VAL A 249 29.25 -60.50 -3.45
CA VAL A 249 28.00 -60.93 -2.81
C VAL A 249 27.38 -59.81 -1.96
N SER A 250 26.12 -59.51 -2.26
CA SER A 250 25.34 -58.36 -1.78
C SER A 250 24.83 -58.43 -0.33
N GLN A 251 25.63 -58.80 0.68
CA GLN A 251 25.06 -59.07 2.03
C GLN A 251 25.63 -58.27 3.20
N SER A 252 26.60 -57.40 2.96
CA SER A 252 27.26 -56.66 4.04
C SER A 252 27.28 -55.17 3.73
N ARG A 253 26.20 -54.47 4.05
CA ARG A 253 26.07 -53.02 3.89
C ARG A 253 25.66 -52.42 5.22
N ASP A 254 26.43 -51.46 5.70
CA ASP A 254 26.01 -50.59 6.79
C ASP A 254 25.66 -49.21 6.25
N ALA A 255 24.69 -48.55 6.90
CA ALA A 255 24.19 -47.26 6.47
C ALA A 255 24.24 -46.26 7.62
N ALA A 256 24.66 -45.04 7.30
CA ALA A 256 24.61 -43.88 8.18
C ALA A 256 23.97 -42.70 7.47
N ILE A 257 23.37 -41.82 8.26
CA ILE A 257 22.69 -40.63 7.77
C ILE A 257 23.59 -39.40 7.99
N VAL A 258 23.76 -38.58 6.97
CA VAL A 258 24.44 -37.28 7.08
C VAL A 258 23.45 -36.16 6.79
N ILE A 259 23.14 -35.39 7.82
CA ILE A 259 22.28 -34.21 7.76
C ILE A 259 23.17 -32.99 7.57
N ILE A 260 23.09 -32.37 6.40
CA ILE A 260 23.83 -31.15 6.07
C ILE A 260 22.85 -29.98 6.04
N ASN A 261 22.89 -29.12 7.05
CA ASN A 261 22.13 -27.88 7.06
C ASN A 261 22.92 -26.79 6.31
N ILE A 262 22.28 -26.14 5.36
CA ILE A 262 22.89 -25.03 4.63
C ILE A 262 22.68 -23.74 5.44
N VAL A 263 23.77 -23.08 5.80
CA VAL A 263 23.77 -21.81 6.51
C VAL A 263 23.71 -20.67 5.50
N ASP A 264 22.74 -19.80 5.73
CA ASP A 264 22.47 -18.60 4.96
C ASP A 264 23.65 -17.62 4.86
N VAL A 265 23.77 -16.96 3.73
CA VAL A 265 24.63 -15.80 3.48
C VAL A 265 23.77 -14.70 2.85
N ASN A 266 23.98 -13.44 3.27
CA ASN A 266 23.25 -12.28 2.72
C ASN A 266 23.64 -12.02 1.25
N ASP A 267 23.07 -12.79 0.32
CA ASP A 267 23.42 -12.79 -1.10
C ASP A 267 22.27 -12.35 -2.02
N ASN A 268 21.04 -12.34 -1.52
CA ASN A 268 19.90 -11.69 -2.16
C ASN A 268 19.81 -10.22 -1.73
N SER A 269 18.97 -9.44 -2.39
CA SER A 269 18.77 -8.04 -2.04
C SER A 269 17.28 -7.76 -1.91
N PRO A 270 16.89 -6.77 -1.10
CA PRO A 270 15.49 -6.42 -0.95
C PRO A 270 14.84 -6.15 -2.30
N VAL A 271 13.61 -6.63 -2.50
CA VAL A 271 12.82 -6.35 -3.70
C VAL A 271 11.48 -5.77 -3.29
N PHE A 272 11.18 -4.55 -3.74
CA PHE A 272 9.86 -3.95 -3.54
C PHE A 272 8.78 -4.68 -4.35
N GLU A 273 7.57 -4.79 -3.79
CA GLU A 273 6.42 -5.40 -4.48
C GLU A 273 6.03 -4.61 -5.75
N ARG A 274 6.38 -3.31 -5.81
CA ARG A 274 6.15 -2.43 -6.96
C ARG A 274 7.37 -1.57 -7.28
N PHE A 275 7.57 -1.34 -8.57
CA PHE A 275 8.61 -0.42 -9.07
C PHE A 275 8.26 1.06 -8.87
N LEU A 276 6.97 1.38 -8.70
CA LEU A 276 6.44 2.71 -8.42
C LEU A 276 5.17 2.56 -7.56
N TYR A 277 5.12 3.27 -6.45
CA TYR A 277 3.92 3.41 -5.63
C TYR A 277 3.25 4.75 -5.90
N SER A 278 1.91 4.76 -5.87
CA SER A 278 1.13 5.97 -6.02
C SER A 278 0.10 6.05 -4.90
N PHE A 279 0.14 7.14 -4.15
CA PHE A 279 -0.80 7.45 -3.07
C PHE A 279 -1.39 8.84 -3.30
N SER A 280 -2.50 9.11 -2.63
CA SER A 280 -3.14 10.42 -2.61
C SER A 280 -3.46 10.82 -1.17
N VAL A 281 -3.22 12.06 -0.82
CA VAL A 281 -3.53 12.60 0.50
C VAL A 281 -4.16 13.98 0.35
N ILE A 282 -5.19 14.27 1.14
CA ILE A 282 -5.79 15.60 1.17
C ILE A 282 -4.80 16.62 1.73
N GLU A 283 -4.82 17.84 1.20
CA GLU A 283 -4.15 18.94 1.87
C GLU A 283 -4.80 19.29 3.21
N ASN A 284 -4.17 20.16 3.99
CA ASN A 284 -4.66 20.58 5.31
C ASN A 284 -4.82 19.44 6.34
N VAL A 285 -4.40 18.22 6.01
CA VAL A 285 -4.35 17.11 6.94
C VAL A 285 -3.32 17.39 8.04
N THR A 286 -3.65 17.00 9.27
CA THR A 286 -2.71 17.14 10.38
C THR A 286 -1.46 16.30 10.16
N THR A 287 -0.37 16.66 10.84
CA THR A 287 0.80 15.79 10.97
C THR A 287 0.42 14.44 11.60
N ASN A 288 1.23 13.42 11.36
CA ASN A 288 1.04 12.03 11.73
C ASN A 288 -0.18 11.36 11.05
N HIS A 289 -0.54 11.82 9.85
CA HIS A 289 -1.57 11.18 9.04
C HIS A 289 -0.98 10.10 8.15
N PHE A 290 -1.63 8.93 8.11
CA PHE A 290 -1.20 7.80 7.29
C PHE A 290 -1.48 8.05 5.80
N VAL A 291 -0.44 7.98 4.97
CA VAL A 291 -0.54 8.21 3.52
C VAL A 291 -0.65 6.89 2.75
N GLY A 292 0.11 5.89 3.17
CA GLY A 292 0.22 4.61 2.49
C GLY A 292 1.39 3.79 3.02
N SER A 293 1.57 2.58 2.53
CA SER A 293 2.70 1.73 2.92
C SER A 293 3.38 1.10 1.71
N VAL A 294 4.70 1.03 1.78
CA VAL A 294 5.51 0.27 0.84
C VAL A 294 5.94 -1.03 1.49
N LYS A 295 6.28 -2.02 0.65
CA LYS A 295 6.72 -3.31 1.15
C LYS A 295 7.79 -3.90 0.25
N ALA A 296 8.87 -4.33 0.87
CA ALA A 296 9.94 -5.09 0.25
C ALA A 296 10.02 -6.48 0.87
N SER A 297 10.50 -7.44 0.07
CA SER A 297 10.77 -8.81 0.47
C SER A 297 12.21 -9.17 0.12
N ASP A 298 12.88 -9.89 1.01
CA ASP A 298 14.17 -10.52 0.75
C ASP A 298 13.99 -12.05 0.74
N ARG A 299 14.81 -12.76 -0.04
CA ARG A 299 14.78 -14.24 -0.12
C ARG A 299 15.69 -14.90 0.92
N ASP A 300 16.58 -14.13 1.54
CA ASP A 300 17.42 -14.59 2.63
C ASP A 300 16.57 -14.92 3.88
N SER A 301 17.15 -15.56 4.91
CA SER A 301 16.40 -16.04 6.08
C SER A 301 16.90 -15.41 7.39
N TYR A 302 16.17 -15.66 8.47
CA TYR A 302 16.57 -15.33 9.84
C TYR A 302 16.95 -13.86 10.03
N GLU A 303 18.18 -13.60 10.45
CA GLU A 303 18.72 -12.27 10.72
C GLU A 303 19.12 -11.52 9.46
N ASN A 304 19.07 -12.11 8.26
CA ASN A 304 19.35 -11.41 7.00
C ASN A 304 18.08 -10.83 6.35
N VAL A 305 16.88 -11.22 6.80
CA VAL A 305 15.61 -10.79 6.18
C VAL A 305 14.98 -9.54 6.83
N HIS A 306 15.49 -9.08 7.99
CA HIS A 306 14.82 -7.99 8.71
C HIS A 306 15.00 -6.67 7.94
N MET A 307 13.88 -6.12 7.51
CA MET A 307 13.86 -4.95 6.63
C MET A 307 13.78 -3.65 7.43
N PHE A 308 14.64 -2.70 7.05
CA PHE A 308 14.61 -1.32 7.52
C PHE A 308 14.30 -0.37 6.35
N TYR A 309 13.23 0.41 6.50
CA TYR A 309 12.81 1.39 5.50
C TYR A 309 13.32 2.79 5.86
N SER A 310 13.67 3.58 4.86
CA SER A 310 14.09 4.98 5.06
C SER A 310 13.77 5.86 3.84
N ILE A 311 13.70 7.17 4.08
CA ILE A 311 13.69 8.19 3.02
C ILE A 311 15.06 8.89 3.09
N PRO A 312 16.00 8.60 2.17
CA PRO A 312 17.40 9.03 2.31
C PRO A 312 17.56 10.55 2.23
N SER A 313 16.76 11.18 1.38
CA SER A 313 16.65 12.63 1.29
C SER A 313 15.63 13.10 2.31
N VAL A 314 16.06 13.83 3.33
CA VAL A 314 15.17 14.40 4.34
C VAL A 314 14.00 15.10 3.65
N SER A 315 12.80 14.54 3.84
CA SER A 315 11.56 15.15 3.38
C SER A 315 11.01 16.00 4.52
N GLU A 316 10.70 17.27 4.27
CA GLU A 316 10.08 18.14 5.27
C GLU A 316 8.60 17.79 5.50
N LYS A 317 8.02 16.95 4.63
CA LYS A 317 6.58 16.69 4.56
C LYS A 317 6.20 15.26 4.93
N PHE A 318 7.11 14.30 4.76
CA PHE A 318 6.83 12.88 4.94
C PHE A 318 7.93 12.18 5.73
N GLU A 319 7.51 11.27 6.60
CA GLU A 319 8.39 10.30 7.26
C GLU A 319 7.94 8.88 6.94
N ILE A 320 8.83 7.92 7.13
CA ILE A 320 8.52 6.50 6.98
C ILE A 320 8.87 5.75 8.27
N ASN A 321 7.97 4.87 8.70
CA ASN A 321 8.23 3.96 9.79
C ASN A 321 9.25 2.91 9.34
N ALA A 322 10.39 2.86 10.04
CA ALA A 322 11.52 2.04 9.67
C ALA A 322 11.22 0.53 9.67
N SER A 323 10.25 0.03 10.44
CA SER A 323 9.95 -1.41 10.51
C SER A 323 8.73 -1.82 9.69
N THR A 324 7.76 -0.92 9.49
CA THR A 324 6.49 -1.25 8.81
C THR A 324 6.44 -0.77 7.36
N GLY A 325 7.28 0.19 6.97
CA GLY A 325 7.23 0.81 5.64
C GLY A 325 6.02 1.76 5.45
N GLU A 326 5.32 2.09 6.53
CA GLU A 326 4.19 3.02 6.55
C GLU A 326 4.70 4.47 6.47
N ILE A 327 4.09 5.25 5.59
CA ILE A 327 4.46 6.65 5.32
C ILE A 327 3.44 7.56 6.00
N PHE A 328 3.94 8.53 6.75
CA PHE A 328 3.14 9.51 7.48
C PHE A 328 3.50 10.94 7.10
N THR A 329 2.55 11.86 7.26
CA THR A 329 2.80 13.30 7.13
C THR A 329 3.53 13.85 8.35
N ILE A 330 4.49 14.76 8.18
CA ILE A 330 5.18 15.46 9.28
C ILE A 330 5.22 16.98 9.12
N GLY A 331 4.81 17.47 7.95
CA GLY A 331 4.69 18.90 7.66
C GLY A 331 3.34 19.21 7.04
N ALA A 332 2.96 20.48 7.05
CA ALA A 332 1.73 20.94 6.41
C ALA A 332 1.81 20.72 4.88
N LEU A 333 0.73 20.19 4.31
CA LEU A 333 0.56 20.02 2.87
C LEU A 333 -0.38 21.10 2.38
N ASP A 334 -0.03 21.72 1.26
CA ASP A 334 -0.70 22.86 0.65
C ASP A 334 -0.67 22.60 -0.87
N TYR A 335 -1.85 22.41 -1.45
CA TYR A 335 -2.02 22.03 -2.85
C TYR A 335 -1.56 23.16 -3.78
N GLU A 336 -1.91 24.42 -3.46
CA GLU A 336 -1.60 25.62 -4.24
C GLU A 336 -0.10 25.85 -4.39
N THR A 337 0.71 25.32 -3.46
CA THR A 337 2.17 25.37 -3.55
C THR A 337 2.77 24.15 -4.26
N VAL A 338 2.42 22.93 -3.85
CA VAL A 338 3.00 21.68 -4.39
C VAL A 338 1.94 20.59 -4.51
N HIS A 339 1.47 20.39 -5.74
CA HIS A 339 0.46 19.40 -6.08
C HIS A 339 0.90 17.93 -5.97
N ASN A 340 2.21 17.65 -6.07
CA ASN A 340 2.72 16.30 -6.15
C ASN A 340 4.13 16.17 -5.58
N HIS A 341 4.31 15.22 -4.67
CA HIS A 341 5.60 14.89 -4.08
C HIS A 341 6.10 13.55 -4.61
N VAL A 342 7.35 13.53 -5.09
CA VAL A 342 8.04 12.29 -5.47
C VAL A 342 9.15 12.06 -4.45
N ILE A 343 9.00 11.01 -3.64
CA ILE A 343 10.02 10.61 -2.67
C ILE A 343 10.65 9.29 -3.09
N MET A 344 11.95 9.14 -2.82
CA MET A 344 12.65 7.88 -2.98
C MET A 344 12.65 7.16 -1.63
N VAL A 345 12.16 5.94 -1.61
CA VAL A 345 12.16 5.09 -0.42
C VAL A 345 13.18 3.98 -0.62
N GLU A 346 14.04 3.80 0.36
CA GLU A 346 15.01 2.71 0.42
C GLU A 346 14.55 1.65 1.41
N ALA A 347 14.73 0.39 1.03
CA ALA A 347 14.59 -0.77 1.89
C ALA A 347 15.96 -1.42 2.02
N ARG A 348 16.36 -1.71 3.26
CA ARG A 348 17.68 -2.23 3.62
C ARG A 348 17.52 -3.46 4.48
N ASP A 349 18.20 -4.54 4.12
CA ASP A 349 18.25 -5.74 4.94
C ASP A 349 19.15 -5.56 6.18
N SER A 350 19.10 -6.54 7.08
CA SER A 350 19.89 -6.59 8.31
C SER A 350 21.16 -7.42 8.18
N GLY A 351 21.50 -7.88 6.98
CA GLY A 351 22.67 -8.71 6.74
C GLY A 351 24.00 -7.94 6.85
N ASN A 352 25.11 -8.67 6.77
CA ASN A 352 26.46 -8.10 6.84
C ASN A 352 27.38 -8.65 5.73
N PRO A 353 27.74 -7.84 4.71
CA PRO A 353 27.33 -6.45 4.52
C PRO A 353 25.83 -6.34 4.16
N PRO A 354 25.18 -5.25 4.57
CA PRO A 354 23.77 -5.01 4.29
C PRO A 354 23.56 -4.67 2.82
N ARG A 355 22.47 -5.16 2.22
CA ARG A 355 22.08 -4.83 0.85
C ARG A 355 20.78 -4.02 0.86
N MET A 356 20.56 -3.31 -0.25
CA MET A 356 19.54 -2.26 -0.33
C MET A 356 18.87 -2.26 -1.69
N ALA A 357 17.62 -1.81 -1.72
CA ALA A 357 16.92 -1.43 -2.93
C ALA A 357 16.18 -0.10 -2.72
N ALA A 358 15.88 0.57 -3.82
CA ALA A 358 15.14 1.82 -3.83
C ALA A 358 13.93 1.73 -4.75
N THR A 359 12.85 2.42 -4.37
CA THR A 359 11.67 2.63 -5.20
C THR A 359 11.21 4.08 -5.12
N LEU A 360 10.45 4.53 -6.12
CA LEU A 360 9.82 5.84 -6.10
C LEU A 360 8.40 5.73 -5.55
N VAL A 361 8.00 6.72 -4.76
CA VAL A 361 6.64 6.88 -4.27
C VAL A 361 6.14 8.25 -4.72
N ASN A 362 5.07 8.22 -5.53
CA ASN A 362 4.36 9.39 -5.99
C ASN A 362 3.19 9.69 -5.06
N ILE A 363 3.20 10.84 -4.40
CA ILE A 363 2.15 11.27 -3.47
C ILE A 363 1.46 12.49 -4.09
N ALA A 364 0.27 12.26 -4.63
CA ALA A 364 -0.58 13.34 -5.15
C ALA A 364 -1.28 14.03 -3.99
N ILE A 365 -1.21 15.35 -3.93
CA ILE A 365 -2.01 16.14 -3.00
C ILE A 365 -3.37 16.34 -3.66
N THR A 366 -4.45 16.09 -2.93
CA THR A 366 -5.80 16.38 -3.38
C THR A 366 -6.28 17.66 -2.74
N ASP A 367 -6.65 18.59 -3.60
CA ASP A 367 -7.17 19.92 -3.26
C ASP A 367 -8.40 19.85 -2.33
N VAL A 368 -8.46 20.77 -1.38
CA VAL A 368 -9.60 21.05 -0.52
C VAL A 368 -9.87 22.54 -0.57
N ASN A 369 -11.13 22.90 -0.74
CA ASN A 369 -11.62 24.28 -0.76
C ASN A 369 -11.26 25.10 0.51
N ASP A 370 -10.08 25.67 0.55
CA ASP A 370 -9.52 26.37 1.69
C ASP A 370 -9.21 27.84 1.38
N ASN A 371 -9.06 28.19 0.11
CA ASN A 371 -9.06 29.56 -0.37
C ASN A 371 -10.51 30.04 -0.55
N SER A 372 -10.64 31.35 -0.75
CA SER A 372 -11.95 31.99 -0.96
C SER A 372 -11.85 32.87 -2.18
N PRO A 373 -12.93 33.04 -2.95
CA PRO A 373 -12.91 33.92 -4.10
C PRO A 373 -12.49 35.35 -3.70
N GLU A 374 -11.63 35.98 -4.50
CA GLU A 374 -11.23 37.36 -4.30
C GLU A 374 -11.55 38.21 -5.53
N PHE A 375 -12.31 39.29 -5.34
CA PHE A 375 -12.56 40.26 -6.41
C PHE A 375 -11.26 40.96 -6.83
N VAL A 376 -11.01 41.02 -8.14
CA VAL A 376 -9.89 41.77 -8.73
C VAL A 376 -9.99 43.26 -8.38
N HIS A 377 -11.20 43.81 -8.43
CA HIS A 377 -11.54 45.16 -8.02
C HIS A 377 -12.75 45.14 -7.09
N ARG A 378 -12.55 45.60 -5.85
CA ARG A 378 -13.61 45.57 -4.82
C ARG A 378 -14.50 46.81 -4.81
N ASN A 379 -14.07 47.92 -5.39
CA ASN A 379 -14.83 49.17 -5.34
C ASN A 379 -14.94 49.75 -6.73
N SER A 380 -16.15 50.06 -7.16
CA SER A 380 -16.38 50.79 -8.41
C SER A 380 -17.51 51.81 -8.26
N THR A 381 -17.48 52.81 -9.14
CA THR A 381 -18.47 53.87 -9.21
C THR A 381 -18.88 54.04 -10.66
N VAL A 382 -20.18 53.98 -10.91
CA VAL A 382 -20.74 54.00 -12.26
C VAL A 382 -21.89 54.99 -12.30
N ASN A 383 -21.99 55.73 -13.39
CA ASN A 383 -23.13 56.59 -13.67
C ASN A 383 -24.03 55.90 -14.71
N ILE A 384 -25.34 55.94 -14.48
CA ILE A 384 -26.33 55.38 -15.41
C ILE A 384 -27.51 56.34 -15.56
N SER A 385 -27.90 56.65 -16.80
CA SER A 385 -29.10 57.44 -17.05
C SER A 385 -30.36 56.69 -16.64
N GLU A 386 -31.34 57.38 -16.05
CA GLU A 386 -32.62 56.75 -15.72
C GLU A 386 -33.43 56.29 -16.94
N ALA A 387 -33.15 56.86 -18.13
CA ALA A 387 -33.70 56.40 -19.40
C ALA A 387 -33.10 55.07 -19.91
N SER A 388 -32.16 54.46 -19.17
CA SER A 388 -31.52 53.21 -19.56
C SER A 388 -32.52 52.06 -19.68
N THR A 389 -32.37 51.27 -20.73
CA THR A 389 -33.25 50.11 -20.99
C THR A 389 -32.90 48.92 -20.11
N LEU A 390 -33.87 48.04 -19.87
CA LEU A 390 -33.64 46.78 -19.16
C LEU A 390 -32.56 45.94 -19.86
N GLY A 391 -31.71 45.27 -19.08
CA GLY A 391 -30.57 44.49 -19.56
C GLY A 391 -29.32 45.31 -19.85
N THR A 392 -29.33 46.63 -19.65
CA THR A 392 -28.12 47.47 -19.73
C THR A 392 -27.06 46.92 -18.79
N LYS A 393 -25.85 46.70 -19.30
CA LYS A 393 -24.69 46.24 -18.53
C LYS A 393 -24.04 47.44 -17.86
N ILE A 394 -23.84 47.34 -16.55
CA ILE A 394 -23.42 48.46 -15.70
C ILE A 394 -21.96 48.28 -15.30
N GLU A 395 -21.64 47.10 -14.78
CA GLU A 395 -20.30 46.80 -14.27
C GLU A 395 -19.99 45.32 -14.50
N CYS A 396 -18.74 45.01 -14.83
CA CYS A 396 -18.24 43.65 -14.97
C CYS A 396 -17.30 43.33 -13.80
N LEU A 397 -17.77 42.48 -12.90
CA LEU A 397 -16.98 41.97 -11.78
C LEU A 397 -16.22 40.72 -12.22
N SER A 398 -15.02 40.55 -11.65
CA SER A 398 -14.23 39.34 -11.83
C SER A 398 -13.59 38.96 -10.51
N THR A 399 -13.46 37.66 -10.31
CA THR A 399 -12.83 37.07 -9.12
C THR A 399 -11.71 36.13 -9.54
N THR A 400 -10.76 35.96 -8.64
CA THR A 400 -9.75 34.90 -8.69
C THR A 400 -9.93 34.01 -7.48
N ASP A 401 -9.83 32.71 -7.67
CA ASP A 401 -9.73 31.73 -6.60
C ASP A 401 -8.49 30.86 -6.87
N ARG A 402 -7.80 30.46 -5.81
CA ARG A 402 -6.53 29.72 -5.93
C ARG A 402 -6.75 28.21 -5.98
N ASP A 403 -7.87 27.74 -5.48
CA ASP A 403 -8.25 26.33 -5.54
C ASP A 403 -8.46 25.90 -7.02
N THR A 404 -8.52 24.59 -7.28
CA THR A 404 -8.79 24.05 -8.62
C THR A 404 -10.16 24.45 -9.14
N MET A 405 -10.39 24.33 -10.45
CA MET A 405 -11.69 24.65 -11.08
C MET A 405 -12.90 23.91 -10.49
N GLN A 406 -12.72 22.79 -9.78
CA GLN A 406 -13.81 22.14 -9.08
C GLN A 406 -14.27 22.99 -7.87
N HIS A 407 -13.34 23.69 -7.22
CA HIS A 407 -13.57 24.49 -6.02
C HIS A 407 -13.68 26.00 -6.30
N ALA A 408 -13.03 26.49 -7.37
CA ALA A 408 -13.00 27.89 -7.80
C ALA A 408 -14.23 28.41 -8.57
N GLN A 409 -15.28 27.59 -8.76
CA GLN A 409 -16.49 28.04 -9.47
C GLN A 409 -17.35 28.93 -8.58
N VAL A 410 -17.56 30.17 -9.01
CA VAL A 410 -18.23 31.20 -8.23
C VAL A 410 -19.67 31.50 -8.68
N PHE A 411 -20.49 31.89 -7.71
CA PHE A 411 -21.80 32.49 -7.87
C PHE A 411 -21.78 33.88 -7.25
N PHE A 412 -22.29 34.85 -7.99
CA PHE A 412 -22.41 36.24 -7.54
C PHE A 412 -23.81 36.51 -7.00
N ASN A 413 -23.90 37.27 -5.92
CA ASN A 413 -25.16 37.69 -5.33
C ASN A 413 -25.09 39.13 -4.83
N ILE A 414 -26.14 39.91 -5.07
CA ILE A 414 -26.28 41.24 -4.49
C ILE A 414 -26.90 41.10 -3.10
N SER A 415 -26.07 41.18 -2.06
CA SER A 415 -26.51 40.94 -0.69
C SER A 415 -27.14 42.16 -0.02
N LYS A 416 -26.78 43.39 -0.42
CA LYS A 416 -27.33 44.64 0.14
C LYS A 416 -27.41 45.76 -0.89
N GLY A 417 -28.23 46.78 -0.59
CA GLY A 417 -28.30 48.04 -1.33
C GLY A 417 -29.12 48.03 -2.62
N ASN A 418 -29.68 46.87 -3.00
CA ASN A 418 -30.50 46.71 -4.20
C ASN A 418 -31.97 47.11 -3.96
N ILE A 419 -32.22 48.41 -3.79
CA ILE A 419 -33.58 48.92 -3.55
C ILE A 419 -34.49 48.50 -4.71
N ASN A 420 -35.68 48.00 -4.38
CA ASN A 420 -36.68 47.53 -5.35
C ASN A 420 -36.24 46.39 -6.28
N ASN A 421 -35.12 45.71 -5.99
CA ASN A 421 -34.48 44.75 -6.90
C ASN A 421 -34.25 45.34 -8.30
N ALA A 422 -33.75 46.57 -8.34
CA ALA A 422 -33.51 47.30 -9.59
C ALA A 422 -32.41 46.66 -10.44
N PHE A 423 -31.47 45.96 -9.82
CA PHE A 423 -30.32 45.33 -10.48
C PHE A 423 -30.30 43.82 -10.27
N ASN A 424 -29.66 43.11 -11.20
CA ASN A 424 -29.26 41.72 -11.05
C ASN A 424 -27.76 41.57 -11.30
N VAL A 425 -27.15 40.50 -10.81
CA VAL A 425 -25.79 40.09 -11.19
C VAL A 425 -25.85 38.72 -11.86
N THR A 426 -25.22 38.59 -13.03
CA THR A 426 -25.19 37.32 -13.76
C THR A 426 -24.13 36.38 -13.18
N ASN A 427 -24.16 35.10 -13.56
CA ASN A 427 -23.14 34.12 -13.14
C ASN A 427 -21.74 34.49 -13.67
N GLU A 428 -21.66 35.25 -14.77
CA GLU A 428 -20.41 35.77 -15.32
C GLU A 428 -19.93 37.06 -14.61
N GLY A 429 -20.58 37.47 -13.52
CA GLY A 429 -20.20 38.65 -12.74
C GLY A 429 -20.66 39.98 -13.32
N VAL A 430 -21.60 40.00 -14.26
CA VAL A 430 -22.07 41.25 -14.90
C VAL A 430 -23.28 41.80 -14.15
N VAL A 431 -23.16 43.02 -13.63
CA VAL A 431 -24.29 43.76 -13.05
C VAL A 431 -25.13 44.34 -14.18
N ILE A 432 -26.42 44.02 -14.18
CA ILE A 432 -27.37 44.44 -15.22
C ILE A 432 -28.60 45.13 -14.61
N LEU A 433 -29.18 46.04 -15.39
CA LEU A 433 -30.44 46.69 -15.02
C LEU A 433 -31.62 45.72 -15.19
N GLN A 434 -32.35 45.44 -14.12
CA GLN A 434 -33.52 44.55 -14.11
C GLN A 434 -34.85 45.30 -14.05
N ARG A 435 -34.87 46.54 -13.54
CA ARG A 435 -36.06 47.40 -13.51
C ARG A 435 -35.71 48.82 -13.93
N TYR A 436 -36.69 49.53 -14.49
CA TYR A 436 -36.52 50.94 -14.83
C TYR A 436 -36.16 51.76 -13.60
N LEU A 437 -35.27 52.73 -13.79
CA LEU A 437 -34.83 53.66 -12.77
C LEU A 437 -35.71 54.92 -12.83
N ASP A 438 -35.75 55.61 -11.71
CA ASP A 438 -36.42 56.88 -11.51
C ASP A 438 -35.58 57.62 -10.47
N ARG A 439 -34.88 58.66 -10.93
CA ARG A 439 -33.88 59.41 -10.15
C ARG A 439 -34.56 60.22 -9.06
N GLU A 440 -35.77 60.70 -9.28
CA GLU A 440 -36.60 61.45 -8.33
C GLU A 440 -36.97 60.57 -7.13
N THR A 441 -37.08 59.26 -7.35
CA THR A 441 -37.32 58.29 -6.29
C THR A 441 -36.02 57.78 -5.64
N VAL A 442 -35.03 57.34 -6.42
CA VAL A 442 -33.72 56.86 -5.91
C VAL A 442 -32.59 57.34 -6.81
N SER A 443 -31.80 58.28 -6.34
CA SER A 443 -30.67 58.86 -7.09
C SER A 443 -29.34 58.12 -6.92
N THR A 444 -29.22 57.21 -5.96
CA THR A 444 -27.97 56.48 -5.71
C THR A 444 -28.23 55.10 -5.13
N TYR A 445 -27.51 54.09 -5.64
CA TYR A 445 -27.51 52.74 -5.12
C TYR A 445 -26.11 52.34 -4.66
N ASN A 446 -26.00 51.78 -3.45
CA ASN A 446 -24.75 51.28 -2.90
C ASN A 446 -24.82 49.76 -2.82
N LEU A 447 -24.59 49.09 -3.95
CA LEU A 447 -24.70 47.64 -4.03
C LEU A 447 -23.53 46.98 -3.30
N THR A 448 -23.84 46.04 -2.42
CA THR A 448 -22.87 45.11 -1.83
C THR A 448 -23.03 43.77 -2.53
N ILE A 449 -21.96 43.28 -3.15
CA ILE A 449 -21.97 42.07 -3.97
C ILE A 449 -20.99 41.07 -3.38
N ASP A 450 -21.48 39.88 -3.09
CA ASP A 450 -20.69 38.75 -2.60
C ASP A 450 -20.48 37.76 -3.74
N ALA A 451 -19.26 37.24 -3.88
CA ALA A 451 -18.97 36.03 -4.64
C ALA A 451 -18.77 34.86 -3.67
N VAL A 452 -19.43 33.74 -3.94
CA VAL A 452 -19.37 32.51 -3.14
C VAL A 452 -19.04 31.35 -4.08
N ASP A 453 -18.20 30.43 -3.66
CA ASP A 453 -18.03 29.17 -4.38
C ASP A 453 -19.35 28.38 -4.48
N THR A 454 -19.43 27.39 -5.39
CA THR A 454 -20.72 26.73 -5.72
C THR A 454 -20.67 25.21 -5.69
N ASN A 455 -19.49 24.60 -5.76
CA ASN A 455 -19.29 23.15 -5.85
C ASN A 455 -18.37 22.59 -4.76
N SER A 456 -18.30 23.31 -3.63
CA SER A 456 -17.41 23.01 -2.50
C SER A 456 -18.18 22.84 -1.19
N TYR A 457 -17.60 22.14 -0.22
CA TYR A 457 -18.09 22.16 1.16
C TYR A 457 -16.92 22.11 2.15
N PRO A 458 -16.85 23.02 3.15
CA PRO A 458 -17.76 24.15 3.36
C PRO A 458 -17.57 25.24 2.30
N LEU A 459 -18.66 25.94 1.97
CA LEU A 459 -18.62 27.08 1.06
C LEU A 459 -17.80 28.24 1.66
N LYS A 460 -17.06 28.95 0.81
CA LYS A 460 -16.21 30.10 1.12
C LYS A 460 -16.75 31.32 0.38
N SER A 461 -16.92 32.41 1.13
CA SER A 461 -17.37 33.70 0.60
C SER A 461 -16.21 34.66 0.50
N SER A 462 -16.17 35.40 -0.61
CA SER A 462 -15.32 36.57 -0.79
C SER A 462 -15.59 37.65 0.25
N LYS A 463 -14.62 38.57 0.37
CA LYS A 463 -14.91 39.91 0.91
C LYS A 463 -15.78 40.66 -0.11
N PRO A 464 -16.85 41.35 0.33
CA PRO A 464 -17.79 41.99 -0.59
C PRO A 464 -17.14 43.03 -1.49
N ALA A 465 -17.63 43.13 -2.72
CA ALA A 465 -17.42 44.27 -3.60
C ALA A 465 -18.54 45.31 -3.39
N ILE A 466 -18.18 46.59 -3.50
CA ILE A 466 -19.08 47.74 -3.39
C ILE A 466 -19.16 48.44 -4.74
N VAL A 467 -20.36 48.47 -5.32
CA VAL A 467 -20.64 49.19 -6.57
C VAL A 467 -21.58 50.35 -6.24
N ILE A 468 -21.07 51.57 -6.37
CA ILE A 468 -21.85 52.80 -6.18
C ILE A 468 -22.38 53.23 -7.55
N ILE A 469 -23.70 53.24 -7.69
CA ILE A 469 -24.37 53.63 -8.93
C ILE A 469 -25.04 54.98 -8.70
N TYR A 470 -24.62 56.00 -9.44
CA TYR A 470 -25.30 57.29 -9.50
C TYR A 470 -26.26 57.29 -10.69
N VAL A 471 -27.52 57.63 -10.42
CA VAL A 471 -28.53 57.76 -11.47
C VAL A 471 -28.42 59.16 -12.06
N GLU A 472 -28.12 59.25 -13.35
CA GLU A 472 -28.10 60.49 -14.10
C GLU A 472 -29.52 60.86 -14.52
N ASP A 473 -29.79 62.14 -14.33
CA ASP A 473 -31.09 62.78 -14.50
C ASP A 473 -31.47 62.98 -15.98
N ILE A 474 -32.74 62.82 -16.27
CA ILE A 474 -33.38 63.15 -17.54
C ILE A 474 -34.47 64.17 -17.28
N ASN A 475 -34.61 65.16 -18.17
CA ASN A 475 -35.63 66.19 -18.04
C ASN A 475 -37.02 65.62 -18.39
N ASP A 476 -37.66 64.92 -17.47
CA ASP A 476 -38.96 64.28 -17.64
C ASP A 476 -40.06 64.80 -16.69
N ASN A 477 -39.71 65.67 -15.75
CA ASN A 477 -40.66 66.44 -14.95
C ASN A 477 -40.71 67.89 -15.44
N LEU A 478 -41.91 68.44 -15.51
CA LEU A 478 -42.11 69.85 -15.87
C LEU A 478 -42.18 70.72 -14.61
N PRO A 479 -41.79 72.02 -14.69
CA PRO A 479 -41.88 72.90 -13.54
C PRO A 479 -43.33 73.05 -13.07
N GLN A 480 -43.61 72.92 -11.78
CA GLN A 480 -44.97 73.00 -11.24
C GLN A 480 -45.16 74.21 -10.33
N PHE A 481 -46.07 75.12 -10.69
CA PHE A 481 -46.48 76.23 -9.82
C PHE A 481 -47.21 75.74 -8.57
N ASN A 482 -46.97 76.42 -7.43
CA ASN A 482 -47.64 76.12 -6.17
C ASN A 482 -49.14 76.46 -6.16
N LYS A 483 -49.62 77.28 -7.11
CA LYS A 483 -51.03 77.65 -7.26
C LYS A 483 -51.44 77.65 -8.73
N ASN A 484 -52.69 77.29 -8.98
CA ASN A 484 -53.30 77.31 -10.31
C ASN A 484 -53.52 78.74 -10.85
N SER A 485 -53.61 79.73 -9.95
CA SER A 485 -53.67 81.15 -10.28
C SER A 485 -53.18 82.02 -9.11
N TYR A 486 -52.76 83.24 -9.44
CA TYR A 486 -52.25 84.24 -8.51
C TYR A 486 -53.03 85.54 -8.69
N SER A 487 -53.35 86.22 -7.60
CA SER A 487 -54.02 87.52 -7.64
C SER A 487 -53.43 88.47 -6.60
N ALA A 488 -53.19 89.72 -6.97
CA ALA A 488 -52.69 90.76 -6.08
C ALA A 488 -53.36 92.11 -6.34
N LYS A 489 -53.42 92.94 -5.30
CA LYS A 489 -53.86 94.33 -5.35
C LYS A 489 -52.69 95.26 -5.08
N VAL A 490 -52.58 96.34 -5.82
CA VAL A 490 -51.50 97.34 -5.68
C VAL A 490 -52.07 98.74 -5.89
N LEU A 491 -51.60 99.71 -5.12
CA LEU A 491 -51.98 101.12 -5.32
C LEU A 491 -51.25 101.71 -6.53
N GLU A 492 -51.85 102.65 -7.26
CA GLU A 492 -51.20 103.24 -8.44
C GLU A 492 -49.94 104.05 -8.13
N ASN A 493 -49.86 104.63 -6.93
CA ASN A 493 -48.78 105.53 -6.52
C ASN A 493 -47.51 104.81 -6.01
N VAL A 494 -47.47 103.48 -6.12
CA VAL A 494 -46.26 102.71 -5.76
C VAL A 494 -45.07 103.09 -6.63
N PRO A 495 -43.84 103.08 -6.09
CA PRO A 495 -42.65 103.38 -6.88
C PRO A 495 -42.41 102.33 -7.97
N ILE A 496 -41.66 102.71 -9.00
CA ILE A 496 -41.13 101.76 -9.99
C ILE A 496 -40.20 100.77 -9.27
N GLY A 497 -40.29 99.48 -9.62
CA GLY A 497 -39.57 98.39 -8.96
C GLY A 497 -40.28 97.84 -7.71
N HIS A 498 -41.50 98.29 -7.41
CA HIS A 498 -42.30 97.75 -6.31
C HIS A 498 -42.70 96.30 -6.60
N ILE A 499 -42.46 95.40 -5.64
CA ILE A 499 -42.84 93.98 -5.74
C ILE A 499 -44.34 93.84 -5.50
N VAL A 500 -45.07 93.38 -6.51
CA VAL A 500 -46.53 93.20 -6.47
C VAL A 500 -46.91 91.83 -5.93
N ILE A 501 -46.27 90.77 -6.45
CA ILE A 501 -46.52 89.38 -6.05
C ILE A 501 -45.31 88.50 -6.39
N ASN A 502 -45.07 87.49 -5.58
CA ASN A 502 -44.06 86.46 -5.84
C ASN A 502 -44.73 85.16 -6.28
N LEU A 503 -44.22 84.59 -7.36
CA LEU A 503 -44.60 83.28 -7.86
C LEU A 503 -43.47 82.29 -7.59
N THR A 504 -43.86 81.05 -7.35
CA THR A 504 -42.93 79.96 -7.10
C THR A 504 -43.43 78.72 -7.80
N ALA A 505 -42.60 78.18 -8.68
CA ALA A 505 -42.70 76.85 -9.25
C ALA A 505 -41.50 76.01 -8.80
N GLN A 506 -41.71 74.70 -8.73
CA GLN A 506 -40.68 73.73 -8.38
C GLN A 506 -40.64 72.66 -9.45
N ASP A 507 -39.43 72.26 -9.80
CA ASP A 507 -39.18 71.11 -10.65
C ASP A 507 -38.54 70.01 -9.79
N LYS A 508 -38.87 68.75 -10.10
CA LYS A 508 -38.34 67.59 -9.35
C LYS A 508 -36.99 67.13 -9.88
N ASP A 509 -36.66 67.49 -11.10
CA ASP A 509 -35.42 67.12 -11.77
C ASP A 509 -34.22 67.81 -11.11
N SER A 510 -32.99 67.48 -11.52
CA SER A 510 -31.77 67.95 -10.87
C SER A 510 -30.95 68.84 -11.80
N GLY A 511 -30.05 69.63 -11.20
CA GLY A 511 -29.16 70.50 -11.96
C GLY A 511 -29.92 71.46 -12.86
N SER A 512 -29.60 71.45 -14.16
CA SER A 512 -30.26 72.30 -15.16
C SER A 512 -31.70 71.91 -15.45
N ASN A 513 -32.02 70.62 -15.40
CA ASN A 513 -33.37 70.09 -15.63
C ASN A 513 -34.30 70.53 -14.49
N GLY A 514 -33.79 70.58 -13.25
CA GLY A 514 -34.52 71.13 -12.12
C GLY A 514 -34.56 72.67 -12.03
N HIS A 515 -33.79 73.38 -12.84
CA HIS A 515 -33.58 74.82 -12.65
C HIS A 515 -34.66 75.66 -13.33
N VAL A 516 -35.67 76.04 -12.54
CA VAL A 516 -36.78 76.87 -13.01
C VAL A 516 -36.38 78.32 -13.27
N THR A 517 -36.83 78.83 -14.42
CA THR A 517 -36.78 80.24 -14.81
C THR A 517 -38.18 80.77 -15.16
N TYR A 518 -38.44 82.04 -14.87
CA TYR A 518 -39.76 82.66 -15.06
C TYR A 518 -39.77 83.72 -16.17
N SER A 519 -40.85 83.78 -16.93
CA SER A 519 -41.09 84.84 -17.92
C SER A 519 -42.57 85.24 -17.98
N LEU A 520 -42.82 86.51 -18.31
CA LEU A 520 -44.17 86.97 -18.62
C LEU A 520 -44.53 86.53 -20.02
N VAL A 521 -45.72 85.95 -20.19
CA VAL A 521 -46.26 85.56 -21.49
C VAL A 521 -47.62 86.20 -21.62
N ASP A 522 -47.82 86.88 -22.74
CA ASP A 522 -49.12 87.46 -23.07
C ASP A 522 -50.13 86.32 -23.23
N SER A 523 -51.26 86.44 -22.54
CA SER A 523 -52.30 85.40 -22.58
C SER A 523 -52.82 85.26 -24.01
N PRO A 524 -52.93 84.04 -24.57
CA PRO A 524 -53.59 83.83 -25.86
C PRO A 524 -55.08 84.24 -25.87
N CYS A 525 -55.67 84.52 -24.69
CA CYS A 525 -57.11 84.62 -24.49
C CYS A 525 -57.60 85.94 -23.86
N ASP A 526 -56.77 86.95 -23.57
CA ASP A 526 -57.23 88.21 -22.95
C ASP A 526 -56.47 89.45 -23.49
N THR A 527 -57.17 90.60 -23.53
CA THR A 527 -56.90 91.80 -24.33
C THR A 527 -55.77 92.74 -23.87
N ASP A 528 -54.91 92.35 -22.92
CA ASP A 528 -53.85 93.23 -22.39
C ASP A 528 -52.44 92.73 -22.71
N ASN A 529 -52.03 92.88 -23.98
CA ASN A 529 -50.62 92.83 -24.41
C ASN A 529 -49.75 93.93 -23.76
N VAL A 530 -50.32 94.75 -22.88
CA VAL A 530 -49.66 95.86 -22.18
C VAL A 530 -49.08 95.41 -20.84
N ALA A 531 -49.43 94.22 -20.34
CA ALA A 531 -48.92 93.72 -19.06
C ALA A 531 -47.38 93.61 -19.04
N SER A 532 -46.77 93.15 -20.14
CA SER A 532 -45.32 93.09 -20.31
C SER A 532 -44.65 94.47 -20.41
N GLU A 533 -45.42 95.54 -20.70
CA GLU A 533 -44.93 96.91 -20.67
C GLU A 533 -44.99 97.56 -19.28
N ILE A 534 -45.87 97.08 -18.40
CA ILE A 534 -46.20 97.70 -17.10
C ILE A 534 -45.58 96.93 -15.94
N PHE A 535 -45.42 95.63 -16.11
CA PHE A 535 -44.80 94.73 -15.14
C PHE A 535 -43.56 94.07 -15.74
N SER A 536 -42.65 93.68 -14.86
CA SER A 536 -41.52 92.82 -15.19
C SER A 536 -41.39 91.72 -14.15
N ILE A 537 -40.98 90.53 -14.57
CA ILE A 537 -40.75 89.41 -13.66
C ILE A 537 -39.26 89.16 -13.52
N ASN A 538 -38.81 88.93 -12.28
CA ASN A 538 -37.46 88.44 -12.07
C ASN A 538 -37.38 86.96 -12.51
N PRO A 539 -36.48 86.60 -13.45
CA PRO A 539 -36.44 85.26 -14.01
C PRO A 539 -35.97 84.18 -13.03
N THR A 540 -35.41 84.54 -11.87
CA THR A 540 -34.86 83.56 -10.90
C THR A 540 -35.73 83.41 -9.66
N ILE A 541 -36.31 84.51 -9.14
CA ILE A 541 -37.09 84.48 -7.90
C ILE A 541 -38.61 84.62 -8.12
N GLY A 542 -39.06 84.76 -9.37
CA GLY A 542 -40.49 84.84 -9.71
C GLY A 542 -41.21 86.06 -9.16
N ALA A 543 -40.49 87.10 -8.75
CA ALA A 543 -41.06 88.35 -8.25
C ALA A 543 -41.53 89.24 -9.40
N ILE A 544 -42.83 89.55 -9.45
CA ILE A 544 -43.40 90.52 -10.37
C ILE A 544 -43.26 91.91 -9.77
N THR A 545 -42.68 92.83 -10.53
CA THR A 545 -42.43 94.23 -10.13
C THR A 545 -43.01 95.21 -11.14
N THR A 546 -43.31 96.43 -10.69
CA THR A 546 -43.72 97.54 -11.58
C THR A 546 -42.54 98.02 -12.43
N SER A 547 -42.68 98.06 -13.75
CA SER A 547 -41.66 98.59 -14.67
C SER A 547 -41.94 100.03 -15.12
N LYS A 548 -43.19 100.48 -14.99
CA LYS A 548 -43.65 101.86 -15.24
C LYS A 548 -44.44 102.39 -14.04
N LYS A 549 -44.63 103.71 -13.99
CA LYS A 549 -45.61 104.30 -13.08
C LYS A 549 -46.99 103.76 -13.45
N LEU A 550 -47.70 103.25 -12.45
CA LEU A 550 -49.08 102.84 -12.62
C LEU A 550 -49.92 104.13 -12.67
N LYS A 551 -50.87 104.20 -13.59
CA LYS A 551 -51.87 105.26 -13.62
C LYS A 551 -53.23 104.60 -13.75
N SER A 552 -54.04 104.72 -12.72
CA SER A 552 -55.41 104.26 -12.74
C SER A 552 -56.22 105.20 -13.62
N SER A 553 -56.92 104.65 -14.62
CA SER A 553 -57.86 105.41 -15.47
C SER A 553 -59.31 105.27 -15.00
N ALA A 554 -59.50 104.59 -13.87
CA ALA A 554 -60.77 104.20 -13.27
C ALA A 554 -60.53 103.96 -11.76
N PRO A 555 -61.56 103.75 -10.93
CA PRO A 555 -61.36 103.40 -9.51
C PRO A 555 -60.50 102.13 -9.31
N GLN A 556 -60.54 101.23 -10.30
CA GLN A 556 -59.79 99.99 -10.33
C GLN A 556 -59.49 99.59 -11.78
N VAL A 557 -58.27 99.17 -12.07
CA VAL A 557 -57.85 98.61 -13.37
C VAL A 557 -57.31 97.19 -13.16
N GLU A 558 -57.71 96.24 -13.98
CA GLU A 558 -57.26 94.84 -13.89
C GLU A 558 -56.34 94.48 -15.06
N TYR A 559 -55.20 93.86 -14.75
CA TYR A 559 -54.28 93.28 -15.71
C TYR A 559 -54.30 91.76 -15.58
N LYS A 560 -54.62 91.09 -16.68
CA LYS A 560 -54.68 89.62 -16.77
C LYS A 560 -53.63 89.13 -17.75
N PHE A 561 -52.73 88.28 -17.28
CA PHE A 561 -51.67 87.71 -18.10
C PHE A 561 -51.24 86.34 -17.58
N GLN A 562 -50.41 85.63 -18.33
CA GLN A 562 -49.84 84.36 -17.90
C GLN A 562 -48.38 84.53 -17.51
N VAL A 563 -47.95 83.71 -16.55
CA VAL A 563 -46.54 83.54 -16.23
C VAL A 563 -46.15 82.14 -16.66
N LYS A 564 -45.09 82.06 -17.46
CA LYS A 564 -44.43 80.82 -17.85
C LYS A 564 -43.32 80.51 -16.85
N ALA A 565 -43.29 79.28 -16.37
CA ALA A 565 -42.11 78.68 -15.75
C ALA A 565 -41.53 77.67 -16.74
N SER A 566 -40.22 77.73 -17.00
CA SER A 566 -39.49 76.75 -17.81
C SER A 566 -38.24 76.31 -17.07
N ASP A 567 -37.94 75.03 -17.14
CA ASP A 567 -36.63 74.53 -16.71
C ASP A 567 -35.52 75.00 -17.68
N ASN A 568 -34.27 74.64 -17.38
CA ASN A 568 -33.14 74.82 -18.29
C ASN A 568 -32.70 73.49 -18.92
N GLY A 569 -33.56 72.48 -18.95
CA GLY A 569 -33.30 71.18 -19.54
C GLY A 569 -33.31 71.22 -21.07
N ILE A 570 -32.85 70.13 -21.71
CA ILE A 570 -32.88 69.98 -23.17
C ILE A 570 -33.53 68.62 -23.51
N PRO A 571 -34.74 68.60 -24.11
CA PRO A 571 -35.61 69.74 -24.40
C PRO A 571 -36.13 70.40 -23.11
N SER A 572 -36.38 71.71 -23.16
CA SER A 572 -36.93 72.41 -22.00
C SER A 572 -38.43 72.13 -21.85
N LEU A 573 -38.87 71.79 -20.64
CA LEU A 573 -40.28 71.61 -20.29
C LEU A 573 -40.81 72.88 -19.61
N GLU A 574 -42.10 73.13 -19.83
CA GLU A 574 -42.72 74.40 -19.46
C GLU A 574 -44.13 74.21 -18.85
N SER A 575 -44.48 75.12 -17.95
CA SER A 575 -45.82 75.25 -17.40
C SER A 575 -46.26 76.70 -17.30
N PHE A 576 -47.57 76.90 -17.16
CA PHE A 576 -48.19 78.22 -17.18
C PHE A 576 -49.16 78.39 -16.01
N THR A 577 -49.21 79.59 -15.43
CA THR A 577 -50.22 79.98 -14.43
C THR A 577 -50.82 81.34 -14.75
N HIS A 578 -52.05 81.58 -14.31
CA HIS A 578 -52.75 82.84 -14.56
C HIS A 578 -52.48 83.85 -13.43
N VAL A 579 -52.23 85.10 -13.80
CA VAL A 579 -52.01 86.20 -12.85
C VAL A 579 -53.02 87.32 -13.11
N LEU A 580 -53.67 87.76 -12.03
CA LEU A 580 -54.56 88.92 -11.99
C LEU A 580 -53.95 89.99 -11.09
N ILE A 581 -53.54 91.12 -11.65
CA ILE A 581 -53.12 92.29 -10.87
C ILE A 581 -54.19 93.35 -10.96
N THR A 582 -54.67 93.76 -9.79
CA THR A 582 -55.63 94.83 -9.63
C THR A 582 -54.90 96.10 -9.17
N VAL A 583 -54.89 97.13 -10.01
CA VAL A 583 -54.39 98.47 -9.64
C VAL A 583 -55.55 99.28 -9.08
N GLU A 584 -55.42 99.74 -7.85
CA GLU A 584 -56.40 100.58 -7.17
C GLU A 584 -55.93 102.04 -7.15
N ASP A 585 -56.89 102.96 -7.32
CA ASP A 585 -56.66 104.39 -7.26
C ASP A 585 -56.15 104.83 -5.88
N ALA A 586 -55.16 105.72 -5.86
CA ALA A 586 -54.60 106.27 -4.62
C ALA A 586 -55.11 107.69 -4.39
N ASN A 587 -55.47 108.04 -3.14
CA ASN A 587 -55.83 109.41 -2.79
C ASN A 587 -54.58 110.31 -2.74
N ASP A 588 -54.07 110.70 -3.90
CA ASP A 588 -52.84 111.48 -4.06
C ASP A 588 -53.03 112.82 -4.79
N SER A 589 -54.25 113.11 -5.24
CA SER A 589 -54.64 114.41 -5.77
C SER A 589 -55.49 115.16 -4.74
N PRO A 590 -55.05 116.32 -4.22
CA PRO A 590 -55.91 117.11 -3.35
C PRO A 590 -57.05 117.76 -4.15
N PRO A 591 -58.23 118.01 -3.53
CA PRO A 591 -59.34 118.66 -4.21
C PRO A 591 -59.00 120.12 -4.52
N VAL A 592 -59.21 120.53 -5.77
CA VAL A 592 -58.93 121.89 -6.26
C VAL A 592 -60.24 122.64 -6.49
N PHE A 593 -60.40 123.82 -5.90
CA PHE A 593 -61.54 124.67 -6.20
C PHE A 593 -61.57 125.08 -7.68
N THR A 594 -62.62 124.68 -8.39
CA THR A 594 -62.85 125.03 -9.80
C THR A 594 -63.53 126.39 -9.95
N VAL A 595 -64.32 126.79 -8.94
CA VAL A 595 -64.99 128.10 -8.90
C VAL A 595 -64.85 128.69 -7.50
N CYS A 596 -64.13 129.82 -7.41
CA CYS A 596 -63.98 130.60 -6.16
C CYS A 596 -63.91 132.11 -6.48
N ASN A 597 -64.89 132.89 -6.00
CA ASN A 597 -64.85 134.35 -6.13
C ASN A 597 -64.00 134.95 -5.00
N LYS A 598 -62.88 135.60 -5.34
CA LYS A 598 -61.96 136.23 -4.37
C LYS A 598 -62.57 137.40 -3.57
N LEU A 599 -63.71 137.94 -4.00
CA LEU A 599 -64.38 139.08 -3.34
C LEU A 599 -65.90 138.84 -3.31
N VAL A 600 -66.44 138.76 -2.10
CA VAL A 600 -67.88 138.61 -1.85
C VAL A 600 -68.32 139.78 -0.98
N THR A 601 -69.30 140.54 -1.46
CA THR A 601 -69.85 141.69 -0.73
C THR A 601 -71.12 141.26 -0.01
N VAL A 602 -71.12 141.35 1.32
CA VAL A 602 -72.24 140.88 2.17
C VAL A 602 -73.07 142.06 2.64
N GLN A 603 -74.41 142.00 2.47
CA GLN A 603 -75.32 143.00 3.02
C GLN A 603 -75.84 142.59 4.41
N PRO A 604 -75.78 143.45 5.45
CA PRO A 604 -75.91 143.07 6.86
C PRO A 604 -77.34 142.75 7.36
N ARG A 605 -78.31 142.43 6.50
CA ARG A 605 -79.73 142.28 6.91
C ARG A 605 -80.46 141.00 6.49
N ARG A 606 -79.76 139.91 6.14
CA ARG A 606 -80.40 138.59 5.94
C ARG A 606 -79.57 137.44 6.54
N ALA A 607 -80.18 136.66 7.44
CA ALA A 607 -79.63 135.41 7.93
C ALA A 607 -79.98 134.25 6.96
N GLN A 608 -79.13 133.22 6.89
CA GLN A 608 -79.33 132.00 6.07
C GLN A 608 -79.45 132.20 4.55
N THR A 609 -78.84 133.25 3.99
CA THR A 609 -78.71 133.38 2.53
C THR A 609 -77.37 132.80 2.06
N THR A 610 -77.41 131.91 1.07
CA THR A 610 -76.19 131.39 0.41
C THR A 610 -75.46 132.54 -0.24
N LEU A 611 -74.25 132.85 0.24
CA LEU A 611 -73.45 133.97 -0.27
C LEU A 611 -72.84 133.65 -1.64
N PHE A 612 -72.32 132.44 -1.77
CA PHE A 612 -71.84 131.82 -3.01
C PHE A 612 -71.70 130.31 -2.75
N SER A 613 -71.71 129.52 -3.81
CA SER A 613 -71.36 128.10 -3.78
C SER A 613 -69.93 127.94 -4.25
N VAL A 614 -69.13 127.16 -3.54
CA VAL A 614 -67.85 126.65 -4.04
C VAL A 614 -68.08 125.33 -4.75
N SER A 615 -67.37 125.11 -5.84
CA SER A 615 -67.18 123.79 -6.42
C SER A 615 -65.69 123.47 -6.39
N ALA A 616 -65.37 122.24 -6.00
CA ALA A 616 -64.05 121.68 -6.17
C ALA A 616 -64.14 120.48 -7.12
N SER A 617 -63.01 120.12 -7.72
CA SER A 617 -62.82 118.87 -8.43
C SER A 617 -61.61 118.18 -7.83
N ASP A 618 -61.71 116.86 -7.71
CA ASP A 618 -60.62 116.00 -7.34
C ASP A 618 -60.23 115.17 -8.57
N ALA A 619 -58.93 114.94 -8.77
CA ALA A 619 -58.44 114.22 -9.94
C ALA A 619 -58.36 112.70 -9.71
N ASP A 620 -58.52 112.25 -8.46
CA ASP A 620 -58.58 110.84 -8.10
C ASP A 620 -59.91 110.20 -8.57
N HIS A 621 -60.09 108.90 -8.33
CA HIS A 621 -61.27 108.14 -8.74
C HIS A 621 -62.05 107.53 -7.56
N GLY A 622 -63.31 107.16 -7.81
CA GLY A 622 -64.14 106.47 -6.84
C GLY A 622 -64.37 107.26 -5.55
N SER A 623 -64.13 106.64 -4.40
CA SER A 623 -64.27 107.29 -3.09
C SER A 623 -63.20 108.33 -2.80
N ASN A 624 -62.03 108.25 -3.44
CA ASN A 624 -60.94 109.21 -3.25
C ASN A 624 -61.31 110.57 -3.86
N ALA A 625 -62.10 110.56 -4.94
CA ALA A 625 -62.60 111.77 -5.60
C ALA A 625 -63.78 112.46 -4.90
N ASN A 626 -64.30 111.90 -3.80
CA ASN A 626 -65.50 112.42 -3.15
C ASN A 626 -65.18 113.71 -2.38
N ILE A 627 -65.90 114.77 -2.71
CA ILE A 627 -65.76 116.09 -2.10
C ILE A 627 -66.94 116.32 -1.17
N THR A 628 -66.66 116.54 0.12
CA THR A 628 -67.67 116.78 1.18
C THR A 628 -67.61 118.18 1.74
#